data_AF-A0A0Q5YJZ2-F1
#
_entry.id   AF-A0A0Q5YJZ2-F1
#
_cell.length_a   1.000
_cell.length_b   1.000
_cell.length_c   1.000
_cell.angle_alpha   90.00
_cell.angle_beta   90.00
_cell.angle_gamma   90.00
#
_symmetry.space_group_name_H-M   'P 1'
#
loop_
_entity.id
_entity.type
_entity.pdbx_description
1 polymer ?
#
loop_
_entity_poly.entity_id
_entity_poly.type
_entity_poly.pdbx_seq_one_letter_code
_entity_poly.pdbx_strand_id
1 'polypeptide(L)'
;MVPASKVTADDFKSGDALGRKKPSHVDECTWKACSVFVDTTPRHKLADLTKLPNLNHMKFVAHLSVDKSAGMVKPHARDPEHISFWMYASYEPEKAVIKIEPLS
;
A
#
# COMPACT_ATOMS: atom_id res chain seq x y z
N MET A 1 -14.41 11.92 16.23
CA MET A 1 -14.43 11.09 15.01
C MET A 1 -13.66 11.86 13.96
N VAL A 2 -12.48 11.37 13.56
CA VAL A 2 -11.80 11.94 12.38
C VAL A 2 -12.72 11.59 11.20
N PRO A 3 -13.19 12.57 10.39
CA PRO A 3 -13.97 12.25 9.20
C PRO A 3 -13.17 11.22 8.41
N ALA A 4 -13.81 10.17 7.89
CA ALA A 4 -13.14 9.25 6.98
C ALA A 4 -12.58 10.08 5.83
N SER A 5 -11.30 10.44 5.95
CA SER A 5 -10.58 11.26 4.99
C SER A 5 -10.68 10.48 3.69
N LYS A 6 -11.34 11.07 2.70
CA LYS A 6 -11.56 10.45 1.41
C LYS A 6 -10.19 10.03 0.88
N VAL A 7 -9.95 8.72 0.82
CA VAL A 7 -8.71 8.20 0.25
C VAL A 7 -8.69 8.59 -1.22
N THR A 8 -7.55 9.05 -1.68
CA THR A 8 -7.32 9.53 -3.05
C THR A 8 -6.35 8.60 -3.76
N ALA A 9 -6.30 8.68 -5.10
CA ALA A 9 -5.31 7.93 -5.87
C ALA A 9 -3.86 8.23 -5.44
N ASP A 10 -3.61 9.43 -4.90
CA ASP A 10 -2.28 9.85 -4.44
C ASP A 10 -1.80 9.03 -3.23
N ASP A 11 -2.71 8.56 -2.38
CA ASP A 11 -2.40 7.72 -1.22
C ASP A 11 -1.88 6.33 -1.61
N PHE A 12 -2.05 5.94 -2.88
CA PHE A 12 -1.62 4.64 -3.43
C PHE A 12 -0.42 4.74 -4.39
N LYS A 13 0.14 5.93 -4.62
CA LYS A 13 1.27 6.09 -5.54
C LYS A 13 2.54 5.45 -4.99
N SER A 14 3.18 4.62 -5.81
CA SER A 14 4.50 4.05 -5.50
C SER A 14 5.60 5.13 -5.48
N GLY A 15 6.76 4.80 -4.93
CA GLY A 15 7.92 5.70 -4.96
C GLY A 15 8.30 6.14 -6.38
N ASP A 16 8.13 5.25 -7.36
CA ASP A 16 8.32 5.52 -8.78
C ASP A 16 7.32 6.58 -9.30
N ALA A 17 6.03 6.40 -9.01
CA ALA A 17 4.97 7.34 -9.40
C ALA A 17 5.11 8.73 -8.73
N LEU A 18 5.81 8.80 -7.60
CA LEU A 18 6.16 10.05 -6.91
C LEU A 18 7.47 10.68 -7.42
N GLY A 19 8.11 10.12 -8.44
CA GLY A 19 9.36 10.63 -9.00
C GLY A 19 10.57 10.50 -8.06
N ARG A 20 10.50 9.61 -7.06
CA ARG A 20 11.63 9.41 -6.14
C ARG A 20 12.77 8.68 -6.85
N LYS A 21 14.00 9.00 -6.46
CA LYS A 21 15.17 8.31 -7.00
C LYS A 21 15.22 6.88 -6.49
N LYS A 22 15.15 5.91 -7.41
CA LYS A 22 15.31 4.48 -7.10
C LYS A 22 16.66 4.23 -6.40
N PRO A 23 16.68 3.54 -5.24
CA PRO A 23 17.93 3.11 -4.63
C PRO A 23 18.72 2.18 -5.57
N SER A 24 20.05 2.28 -5.57
CA SER A 24 20.92 1.53 -6.48
C SER A 24 20.82 0.00 -6.33
N HIS A 25 20.46 -0.48 -5.14
CA HIS A 25 20.35 -1.89 -4.79
C HIS A 25 18.95 -2.49 -5.02
N VAL A 26 17.96 -1.68 -5.41
CA VAL A 26 16.58 -2.14 -5.66
C VAL A 26 16.37 -2.29 -7.16
N ASP A 27 15.90 -3.45 -7.61
CA ASP A 27 15.58 -3.69 -9.03
C ASP A 27 14.36 -2.87 -9.48
N GLU A 28 14.22 -2.66 -10.79
CA GLU A 28 13.13 -1.84 -11.33
C GLU A 28 11.74 -2.41 -11.05
N CYS A 29 11.60 -3.73 -11.05
CA CYS A 29 10.32 -4.37 -10.76
C CYS A 29 9.93 -4.08 -9.32
N THR A 30 10.79 -4.38 -8.34
CA THR A 30 10.52 -4.10 -6.93
C THR A 30 10.25 -2.63 -6.66
N TRP A 31 10.94 -1.72 -7.36
CA TRP A 31 10.73 -0.28 -7.19
C TRP A 31 9.35 0.20 -7.66
N LYS A 32 8.78 -0.45 -8.68
CA LYS A 32 7.45 -0.13 -9.22
C LYS A 32 6.30 -0.73 -8.43
N ALA A 33 6.58 -1.68 -7.55
CA ALA A 33 5.56 -2.31 -6.71
C ALA A 33 5.07 -1.36 -5.61
N CYS A 34 3.80 -1.52 -5.23
CA CYS A 34 3.27 -0.97 -4.00
C CYS A 34 3.39 -1.99 -2.87
N SER A 35 3.83 -1.55 -1.69
CA SER A 35 3.82 -2.37 -0.48
C SER A 35 2.40 -2.39 0.08
N VAL A 36 1.77 -3.56 0.09
CA VAL A 36 0.45 -3.76 0.71
C VAL A 36 0.49 -4.96 1.66
N PHE A 37 -0.51 -5.07 2.52
CA PHE A 37 -0.56 -6.05 3.59
C PHE A 37 -1.84 -6.87 3.50
N VAL A 38 -1.77 -8.16 3.82
CA VAL A 38 -2.97 -9.02 3.86
C VAL A 38 -3.89 -8.59 5.00
N ASP A 39 -5.19 -8.81 4.88
CA ASP A 39 -6.19 -8.40 5.89
C ASP A 39 -5.95 -9.05 7.27
N THR A 40 -5.34 -10.23 7.29
CA THR A 40 -4.97 -10.93 8.53
C THR A 40 -3.76 -10.34 9.25
N THR A 41 -3.11 -9.31 8.68
CA THR A 41 -1.91 -8.70 9.27
C THR A 41 -2.25 -8.12 10.65
N PRO A 42 -1.50 -8.51 11.71
CA PRO A 42 -1.74 -7.98 13.05
C PRO A 42 -1.69 -6.46 13.08
N ARG A 43 -2.69 -5.85 13.71
CA ARG A 43 -2.85 -4.38 13.75
C ARG A 43 -1.64 -3.64 14.30
N HIS A 44 -0.92 -4.23 15.27
CA HIS A 44 0.30 -3.62 15.81
C HIS A 44 1.41 -3.49 14.76
N LYS A 45 1.53 -4.44 13.82
CA LYS A 45 2.49 -4.34 12.70
C LYS A 45 2.13 -3.19 11.77
N LEU A 46 0.84 -3.03 11.46
CA LEU A 46 0.37 -1.90 10.66
C LEU A 46 0.64 -0.56 11.37
N ALA A 47 0.42 -0.51 12.69
CA ALA A 47 0.70 0.69 13.49
C ALA A 47 2.20 1.01 13.51
N ASP A 48 3.07 0.01 13.57
CA ASP A 48 4.53 0.18 13.55
C ASP A 48 5.03 0.81 12.25
N LEU A 49 4.31 0.68 11.12
CA LEU A 49 4.66 1.36 9.87
C LEU A 49 4.63 2.89 9.99
N THR A 50 3.82 3.43 10.91
CA THR A 50 3.79 4.88 11.18
C THR A 50 5.08 5.41 11.81
N LYS A 51 5.98 4.52 12.26
CA LYS A 51 7.32 4.91 12.70
C LYS A 51 8.23 5.28 11.52
N LEU A 52 7.86 4.89 10.30
CA LEU A 52 8.64 5.21 9.10
C LEU A 52 8.39 6.68 8.69
N PRO A 53 9.45 7.46 8.38
CA PRO A 53 9.31 8.89 8.07
C PRO A 53 8.34 9.19 6.91
N ASN A 54 8.22 8.28 5.94
CA ASN A 54 7.33 8.42 4.79
C ASN A 54 5.88 8.01 5.06
N LEU A 55 5.57 7.39 6.19
CA LEU A 55 4.23 6.91 6.55
C LEU A 55 3.72 7.45 7.89
N ASN A 56 4.52 8.25 8.62
CA ASN A 56 4.17 8.77 9.94
C ASN A 56 2.92 9.65 9.98
N HIS A 57 2.58 10.27 8.85
CA HIS A 57 1.39 11.09 8.66
C HIS A 57 0.15 10.27 8.31
N MET A 58 0.31 9.00 7.92
CA MET A 58 -0.82 8.12 7.63
C MET A 58 -1.47 7.66 8.94
N LYS A 59 -2.76 8.00 9.11
CA LYS A 59 -3.55 7.74 10.34
C LYS A 59 -4.72 6.79 10.10
N PHE A 60 -4.74 6.07 8.99
CA PHE A 60 -5.80 5.15 8.61
C PHE A 60 -5.25 3.97 7.81
N VAL A 61 -6.06 2.91 7.73
CA VAL A 61 -5.86 1.76 6.85
C VAL A 61 -6.99 1.77 5.82
N ALA A 62 -6.63 1.76 4.55
CA ALA A 62 -7.55 1.55 3.45
C ALA A 62 -7.52 0.07 3.05
N HIS A 63 -8.67 -0.59 3.11
CA HIS A 63 -8.85 -1.97 2.67
C HIS A 63 -9.30 -1.97 1.22
N LEU A 64 -8.57 -2.68 0.37
CA LEU A 64 -8.81 -2.75 -1.07
C LEU A 64 -9.38 -4.10 -1.46
N SER A 65 -10.34 -4.11 -2.38
CA SER A 65 -10.67 -5.31 -3.15
C SER A 65 -9.63 -5.48 -4.26
N VAL A 66 -8.91 -6.60 -4.24
CA VAL A 66 -7.88 -6.93 -5.22
C VAL A 66 -8.25 -8.26 -5.88
N ASP A 67 -8.64 -8.21 -7.15
CA ASP A 67 -8.91 -9.38 -7.98
C ASP A 67 -7.81 -9.59 -9.05
N LYS A 68 -8.01 -10.57 -9.94
CA LYS A 68 -7.03 -10.87 -11.00
C LYS A 68 -6.88 -9.75 -12.05
N SER A 69 -7.85 -8.85 -12.15
CA SER A 69 -7.82 -7.70 -13.06
C SER A 69 -7.09 -6.49 -12.45
N ALA A 70 -6.89 -6.49 -11.12
CA ALA A 70 -6.26 -5.39 -10.41
C ALA A 70 -4.75 -5.31 -10.65
N GLY A 71 -4.10 -6.45 -10.85
CA GLY A 71 -2.67 -6.50 -11.12
C GLY A 71 -2.01 -7.82 -10.71
N MET A 72 -0.70 -7.75 -10.47
CA MET A 72 0.10 -8.88 -10.02
C MET A 72 0.47 -8.72 -8.55
N VAL A 73 0.25 -9.77 -7.75
CA VAL A 73 0.67 -9.83 -6.34
C VAL A 73 1.79 -10.85 -6.20
N LYS A 74 2.85 -10.49 -5.45
CA LYS A 74 3.85 -11.46 -4.99
C LYS A 74 4.10 -11.30 -3.48
N PRO A 75 4.06 -12.39 -2.71
CA PRO A 75 4.40 -12.35 -1.29
C PRO A 75 5.89 -12.09 -1.08
N HIS A 76 6.25 -11.41 0.01
CA HIS A 76 7.64 -11.33 0.43
C HIS A 76 8.08 -12.64 1.09
N ALA A 77 9.26 -13.14 0.72
CA ALA A 77 9.77 -14.41 1.23
C ALA A 77 10.01 -14.42 2.76
N ARG A 78 10.27 -13.25 3.36
CA ARG A 78 10.58 -13.11 4.79
C ARG A 78 9.38 -12.64 5.63
N ASP A 79 8.37 -12.08 4.98
CA ASP A 79 7.17 -11.59 5.65
C ASP A 79 5.97 -11.92 4.76
N PRO A 80 5.28 -13.05 4.99
CA PRO A 80 4.17 -13.48 4.15
C PRO A 80 2.96 -12.55 4.24
N GLU A 81 2.89 -11.70 5.27
CA GLU A 81 1.82 -10.72 5.45
C GLU A 81 2.06 -9.45 4.61
N HIS A 82 3.32 -9.18 4.25
CA HIS A 82 3.71 -8.11 3.35
C HIS A 82 3.77 -8.64 1.93
N ILE A 83 3.05 -7.99 1.02
CA ILE A 83 3.01 -8.36 -0.39
C ILE A 83 3.41 -7.16 -1.26
N SER A 84 4.13 -7.46 -2.34
CA SER A 84 4.39 -6.52 -3.43
C SER A 84 3.24 -6.58 -4.42
N PHE A 85 2.60 -5.45 -4.66
CA PHE A 85 1.46 -5.33 -5.58
C PHE A 85 1.79 -4.41 -6.75
N TRP A 86 1.78 -4.96 -7.96
CA TRP A 86 1.93 -4.22 -9.22
C TRP A 86 0.57 -4.01 -9.84
N MET A 87 0.01 -2.82 -9.63
CA MET A 87 -1.27 -2.43 -10.22
C MET A 87 -1.15 -2.33 -11.74
N TYR A 88 -2.14 -2.86 -12.45
CA TYR A 88 -2.30 -2.54 -13.87
C TYR A 88 -2.76 -1.10 -14.05
N ALA A 89 -2.44 -0.50 -15.19
CA ALA A 89 -2.82 0.88 -15.49
C ALA A 89 -4.34 1.11 -15.51
N SER A 90 -5.13 0.05 -15.71
CA SER A 90 -6.59 0.07 -15.67
C SER A 90 -7.19 -0.04 -14.26
N TYR A 91 -6.38 -0.31 -13.24
CA TYR A 91 -6.86 -0.46 -11.88
C TYR A 91 -6.91 0.91 -11.18
N GLU A 92 -8.07 1.24 -10.63
CA GLU A 92 -8.33 2.49 -9.91
C GLU A 92 -8.45 2.18 -8.41
N PRO A 93 -7.34 2.24 -7.64
CA PRO A 93 -7.30 1.77 -6.26
C PRO A 93 -8.27 2.53 -5.34
N GLU A 94 -8.49 3.81 -5.57
CA GLU A 94 -9.44 4.63 -4.82
C GLU A 94 -10.89 4.18 -4.98
N LYS A 95 -11.24 3.57 -6.13
CA LYS A 95 -12.57 2.99 -6.36
C LYS A 95 -12.68 1.57 -5.81
N ALA A 96 -11.55 0.90 -5.60
CA ALA A 96 -11.48 -0.44 -5.04
C ALA A 96 -11.45 -0.45 -3.50
N VAL A 97 -11.45 0.72 -2.84
CA VAL A 97 -11.54 0.83 -1.39
C VAL A 97 -12.90 0.33 -0.90
N ILE A 98 -12.90 -0.72 -0.10
CA ILE A 98 -14.11 -1.31 0.48
C ILE A 98 -14.33 -0.90 1.94
N LYS A 99 -13.27 -0.48 2.64
CA LYS A 99 -13.33 -0.05 4.04
C LYS A 99 -12.17 0.90 4.34
N ILE A 100 -12.43 1.92 5.15
CA ILE A 100 -11.41 2.78 5.73
C ILE A 100 -11.59 2.72 7.24
N GLU A 101 -10.50 2.52 7.96
CA GLU A 101 -10.52 2.53 9.42
C GLU A 101 -9.35 3.32 9.98
N PRO A 102 -9.50 3.99 11.14
CA PRO A 102 -8.39 4.68 11.80
C PRO A 102 -7.26 3.70 12.11
N LEU A 103 -6.01 4.15 12.00
CA LEU A 103 -4.82 3.47 12.48
C LEU A 103 -4.54 4.03 13.87
N SER A 104 -5.28 3.47 14.83
CA SER A 104 -5.28 3.80 16.27
C SER A 104 -3.97 3.42 16.95
#